data_AF-A0A843CG50-F1
#
_entry.id   AF-A0A843CG50-F1
#
_cell.length_a   1.000
_cell.length_b   1.000
_cell.length_c   1.000
_cell.angle_alpha   90.00
_cell.angle_beta   90.00
_cell.angle_gamma   90.00
#
_symmetry.space_group_name_H-M   'P 1'
#
loop_
_entity.id
_entity.type
_entity.pdbx_description
1 polymer ?
#
loop_
_entity_poly.entity_id
_entity_poly.type
_entity_poly.pdbx_seq_one_letter_code
_entity_poly.pdbx_strand_id
1 'polypeptide(L)'
;MALIGTDLNSIIQLAYFGSFFILFFYGQRIQISMMLVGVKRNLGKLEKLRAAAHTSVLNSALKFKGDQKMVESRINRLTGSFAIQPVNMDPAGIVGKLEHVLDTYDENL
;
A
#
# COMPACT_ATOMS: atom_id res chain seq x y z
N MET A 1 -20.04 -39.22 -44.17
CA MET A 1 -18.65 -38.73 -44.25
C MET A 1 -18.56 -37.28 -43.74
N ALA A 2 -19.01 -37.03 -42.50
CA ALA A 2 -19.09 -35.66 -41.93
C ALA A 2 -18.78 -35.62 -40.42
N LEU A 3 -18.10 -36.65 -39.89
CA LEU A 3 -17.65 -36.70 -38.49
C LEU A 3 -16.13 -36.42 -38.36
N ILE A 4 -15.33 -36.80 -39.37
CA ILE A 4 -13.87 -36.60 -39.33
C ILE A 4 -13.48 -35.11 -39.42
N GLY A 5 -14.30 -34.27 -40.07
CA GLY A 5 -14.02 -32.83 -40.23
C GLY A 5 -14.25 -32.00 -38.97
N THR A 6 -15.19 -32.40 -38.10
CA THR A 6 -15.47 -31.73 -36.82
C THR A 6 -14.44 -32.06 -35.76
N ASP A 7 -13.94 -33.31 -35.74
CA ASP A 7 -12.95 -33.75 -34.76
C ASP A 7 -11.58 -33.11 -35.00
N LEU A 8 -11.13 -33.06 -36.27
CA LEU A 8 -9.86 -32.41 -36.64
C LEU A 8 -9.87 -30.91 -36.37
N ASN A 9 -10.98 -30.22 -36.68
CA ASN A 9 -11.13 -28.79 -36.38
C ASN A 9 -11.10 -28.53 -34.87
N SER A 10 -11.74 -29.38 -34.07
CA SER A 10 -11.75 -29.28 -32.61
C SER A 10 -10.36 -29.49 -32.01
N ILE A 11 -9.58 -30.44 -32.55
CA ILE A 11 -8.18 -30.68 -32.13
C ILE A 11 -7.29 -29.48 -32.47
N ILE A 12 -7.46 -28.89 -33.65
CA ILE A 12 -6.71 -27.70 -34.07
C ILE A 12 -7.05 -26.50 -33.17
N GLN A 13 -8.33 -26.30 -32.83
CA GLN A 13 -8.76 -25.25 -31.90
C GLN A 13 -8.17 -25.45 -30.51
N LEU A 14 -8.17 -26.68 -29.99
CA LEU A 14 -7.57 -27.01 -28.70
C LEU A 14 -6.05 -26.73 -28.69
N ALA A 15 -5.35 -27.08 -29.77
CA ALA A 15 -3.92 -26.75 -29.93
C ALA A 15 -3.68 -25.24 -29.96
N TYR A 16 -4.57 -24.48 -30.63
CA TYR A 16 -4.52 -23.01 -30.64
C TYR A 16 -4.71 -22.41 -29.26
N PHE A 17 -5.71 -22.86 -28.49
CA PHE A 17 -5.93 -22.42 -27.12
C PHE A 17 -4.75 -22.78 -26.20
N GLY A 18 -4.19 -23.98 -26.35
CA GLY A 18 -2.99 -24.39 -25.60
C GLY A 18 -1.80 -23.47 -25.87
N SER A 19 -1.54 -23.16 -27.14
CA SER A 19 -0.49 -22.21 -27.53
C SER A 19 -0.72 -20.81 -26.95
N PHE A 20 -1.97 -20.33 -26.98
CA PHE A 20 -2.34 -19.04 -26.42
C PHE A 20 -2.14 -18.99 -24.90
N PHE A 21 -2.49 -20.06 -24.17
CA PHE A 21 -2.30 -20.17 -22.73
C PHE A 21 -0.83 -20.07 -22.33
N ILE A 22 0.05 -20.74 -23.09
CA ILE A 22 1.50 -20.69 -22.88
C ILE A 22 1.99 -19.25 -23.04
N LEU A 23 1.63 -18.59 -24.15
CA LEU A 23 2.01 -17.20 -24.42
C LEU A 23 1.47 -16.23 -23.36
N PHE A 24 0.23 -16.44 -22.89
CA PHE A 24 -0.39 -15.61 -21.86
C PHE A 24 0.36 -15.69 -20.52
N PHE A 25 0.80 -16.89 -20.14
CA PHE A 25 1.60 -17.09 -18.92
C PHE A 25 2.94 -16.34 -18.97
N TYR A 26 3.62 -16.35 -20.14
CA TYR A 26 4.84 -15.58 -20.34
C TYR A 26 4.57 -14.07 -20.40
N GLY A 27 3.46 -13.64 -21.01
CA GLY A 27 3.07 -12.23 -21.13
C GLY A 27 2.80 -11.55 -19.78
N GLN A 28 2.18 -12.25 -18.84
CA GLN A 28 1.91 -11.72 -17.49
C GLN A 28 3.18 -11.30 -16.74
N ARG A 29 4.27 -12.05 -16.86
CA ARG A 29 5.55 -11.74 -16.20
C ARG A 29 6.13 -10.41 -16.67
N ILE A 30 6.02 -10.14 -17.98
CA ILE A 30 6.46 -8.88 -18.58
C ILE A 30 5.58 -7.72 -18.11
N GLN A 31 4.26 -7.92 -18.03
CA GLN A 31 3.33 -6.90 -17.52
C GLN A 31 3.66 -6.46 -16.09
N ILE A 32 3.89 -7.41 -15.18
CA ILE A 32 4.29 -7.11 -13.79
C ILE A 32 5.61 -6.34 -13.75
N SER A 33 6.59 -6.73 -14.57
CA SER A 33 7.88 -6.06 -14.63
C SER A 33 7.74 -4.60 -15.09
N MET A 34 6.89 -4.34 -16.08
CA MET A 34 6.62 -2.99 -16.56
C MET A 34 5.84 -2.15 -15.53
N MET A 35 4.88 -2.77 -14.82
CA MET A 35 4.17 -2.14 -13.71
C MET A 35 5.12 -1.74 -12.59
N LEU A 36 6.08 -2.60 -12.25
CA LEU A 36 7.08 -2.34 -11.21
C LEU A 36 7.99 -1.16 -11.59
N VAL A 37 8.36 -1.02 -12.86
CA VAL A 37 9.08 0.16 -13.37
C VAL A 37 8.24 1.42 -13.24
N GLY A 38 6.94 1.34 -13.49
CA GLY A 38 5.99 2.44 -13.26
C GLY A 38 5.96 2.88 -11.79
N VAL A 39 5.83 1.91 -10.87
CA VAL A 39 5.86 2.16 -9.42
C VAL A 39 7.20 2.80 -9.01
N LYS A 40 8.33 2.26 -9.49
CA LYS A 40 9.67 2.82 -9.22
C LYS A 40 9.79 4.26 -9.69
N ARG A 41 9.28 4.61 -10.87
CA ARG A 41 9.27 6.00 -11.37
C ARG A 41 8.45 6.93 -10.49
N ASN A 42 7.28 6.48 -10.04
CA ASN A 42 6.42 7.26 -9.17
C ASN A 42 7.03 7.44 -7.78
N LEU A 43 7.64 6.39 -7.22
CA LEU A 43 8.43 6.49 -5.99
C LEU A 43 9.59 7.49 -6.13
N GLY A 44 10.33 7.45 -7.24
CA GLY A 44 11.41 8.42 -7.48
C GLY A 44 10.92 9.86 -7.60
N LYS A 45 9.70 10.09 -8.13
CA LYS A 45 9.07 11.42 -8.10
C LYS A 45 8.70 11.83 -6.67
N LEU A 46 8.14 10.92 -5.89
CA LEU A 46 7.75 11.18 -4.50
C LEU A 46 8.96 11.48 -3.62
N GLU A 47 10.08 10.78 -3.82
CA GLU A 47 11.34 11.03 -3.14
C GLU A 47 11.89 12.43 -3.44
N LYS A 48 11.85 12.85 -4.71
CA LYS A 48 12.24 14.21 -5.11
C LYS A 48 11.36 15.28 -4.47
N LEU A 49 10.04 15.07 -4.44
CA LEU A 49 9.11 16.00 -3.79
C LEU A 49 9.36 16.06 -2.28
N ARG A 50 9.60 14.93 -1.62
CA ARG A 50 9.98 14.87 -0.21
C ARG A 50 11.26 15.64 0.06
N ALA A 51 12.29 15.45 -0.75
CA ALA A 51 13.56 16.17 -0.62
C ALA A 51 13.37 17.69 -0.82
N ALA A 52 12.60 18.11 -1.84
CA ALA A 52 12.31 19.52 -2.09
C ALA A 52 11.52 20.16 -0.92
N ALA A 53 10.52 19.45 -0.39
CA ALA A 53 9.76 19.89 0.76
C ALA A 53 10.65 20.03 2.01
N HIS A 54 11.51 19.04 2.29
CA HIS A 54 12.45 19.09 3.40
C HIS A 54 13.38 20.31 3.32
N THR A 55 13.97 20.55 2.14
CA THR A 55 14.83 21.72 1.91
C THR A 55 14.07 23.04 2.05
N SER A 56 12.82 23.11 1.57
CA SER A 56 11.98 24.31 1.68
C SER A 56 11.62 24.63 3.14
N VAL A 57 11.27 23.60 3.93
CA VAL A 57 10.97 23.75 5.37
C VAL A 57 12.23 24.13 6.14
N LEU A 58 13.38 23.50 5.86
CA LEU A 58 14.65 23.87 6.48
C LEU A 58 15.01 25.32 6.20
N ASN A 59 14.93 25.75 4.94
CA ASN A 59 15.22 27.13 4.54
C ASN A 59 14.28 28.15 5.21
N SER A 60 13.01 27.78 5.39
CA SER A 60 12.03 28.63 6.07
C SER A 60 12.30 28.69 7.57
N ALA A 61 12.67 27.58 8.19
CA ALA A 61 12.95 27.51 9.62
C ALA A 61 14.28 28.19 10.00
N LEU A 62 15.30 28.12 9.15
CA LEU A 62 16.59 28.82 9.35
C LEU A 62 16.45 30.35 9.37
N LYS A 63 15.44 30.92 8.68
CA LYS A 63 15.16 32.37 8.73
C LYS A 63 14.77 32.86 10.13
N PHE A 64 14.30 31.98 11.01
CA PHE A 64 13.88 32.32 12.37
C PHE A 64 15.02 32.25 13.42
N LYS A 65 16.30 32.26 12.99
CA LYS A 65 17.49 32.25 13.88
C LYS A 65 17.54 31.05 14.87
N GLY A 66 17.26 29.85 14.38
CA GLY A 66 17.52 28.60 15.12
C GLY A 66 18.83 27.95 14.70
N ASP A 67 19.52 27.28 15.63
CA ASP A 67 20.68 26.42 15.31
C ASP A 67 20.30 25.37 14.26
N GLN A 68 21.00 25.37 13.12
CA GLN A 68 20.65 24.62 11.91
C GLN A 68 20.49 23.12 12.20
N LYS A 69 21.37 22.59 13.04
CA LYS A 69 21.40 21.16 13.40
C LYS A 69 20.20 20.76 14.24
N MET A 70 19.74 21.65 15.13
CA MET A 70 18.61 21.39 16.01
C MET A 70 17.28 21.49 15.24
N VAL A 71 17.18 22.43 14.29
CA VAL A 71 16.00 22.62 13.43
C VAL A 71 15.80 21.44 12.50
N GLU A 72 16.86 20.96 11.84
CA GLU A 72 16.82 19.80 10.96
C GLU A 72 16.38 18.52 11.69
N SER A 73 16.91 18.28 12.90
CA SER A 73 16.52 17.15 13.74
C SER A 73 15.04 17.17 14.12
N ARG A 74 14.47 18.35 14.44
CA ARG A 74 13.03 18.46 14.73
C ARG A 74 12.17 18.24 13.48
N ILE A 75 12.55 18.79 12.33
CA ILE A 75 11.81 18.60 11.07
C ILE A 75 11.80 17.12 10.68
N ASN A 76 12.93 16.44 10.81
CA ASN A 76 13.03 15.01 10.49
C ASN A 76 12.16 14.17 11.45
N ARG A 77 12.14 14.49 12.76
CA ARG A 77 11.23 13.83 13.73
C ARG A 77 9.75 14.05 13.41
N LEU A 78 9.36 15.27 13.00
CA LEU A 78 7.97 15.58 12.65
C LEU A 78 7.56 14.93 11.32
N THR A 79 8.46 14.88 10.33
CA THR A 79 8.19 14.23 9.04
C THR A 79 8.18 12.70 9.15
N GLY A 80 8.93 12.14 10.10
CA GLY A 80 8.95 10.71 10.41
C GLY A 80 7.84 10.26 11.35
N SER A 81 7.20 11.17 12.08
CA SER A 81 6.07 10.84 12.94
C SER A 81 4.80 10.71 12.13
N PHE A 82 4.21 9.52 12.09
CA PHE A 82 2.83 9.32 11.68
C PHE A 82 2.00 9.07 12.93
N ALA A 83 0.94 9.85 13.12
CA ALA A 83 -0.03 9.61 14.17
C ALA A 83 -0.98 8.51 13.70
N ILE A 84 -0.91 7.33 14.32
CA ILE A 84 -1.91 6.29 14.11
C ILE A 84 -3.17 6.78 14.83
N GLN A 85 -4.18 7.17 14.06
CA GLN A 85 -5.48 7.48 14.65
C GLN A 85 -6.01 6.22 15.33
N PRO A 86 -6.51 6.29 16.57
CA PRO A 86 -7.10 5.13 17.21
C PRO A 86 -8.24 4.65 16.31
N VAL A 87 -8.19 3.39 15.91
CA VAL A 87 -9.35 2.74 15.30
C VAL A 87 -10.44 2.76 16.38
N ASN A 88 -11.60 3.31 16.02
CA ASN A 88 -12.72 3.54 16.93
C ASN A 88 -12.98 2.31 17.81
N MET A 89 -13.05 2.52 19.13
CA MET A 89 -13.10 1.54 20.23
C MET A 89 -11.74 0.92 20.63
N ASP A 90 -11.14 1.58 21.62
CA ASP A 90 -10.29 1.06 22.67
C ASP A 90 -9.65 -0.35 22.45
N PRO A 91 -8.34 -0.41 22.17
CA PRO A 91 -7.63 -1.65 21.85
C PRO A 91 -7.54 -2.66 23.01
N ALA A 92 -8.00 -2.30 24.22
CA ALA A 92 -7.87 -3.14 25.41
C ALA A 92 -9.21 -3.74 25.92
N GLY A 93 -10.34 -3.47 25.24
CA GLY A 93 -11.65 -3.95 25.68
C GLY A 93 -12.05 -3.42 27.06
N ILE A 94 -11.52 -2.26 27.47
CA ILE A 94 -11.86 -1.58 28.73
C ILE A 94 -13.35 -1.26 28.75
N VAL A 95 -13.94 -0.92 27.60
CA VAL A 95 -15.39 -0.68 27.48
C VAL A 95 -16.21 -1.89 27.95
N GLY A 96 -15.88 -3.11 27.48
CA GLY A 96 -16.59 -4.33 27.91
C GLY A 96 -16.31 -4.72 29.37
N LYS A 97 -15.14 -4.35 29.92
CA LYS A 97 -14.85 -4.54 31.35
C LYS A 97 -15.62 -3.56 32.22
N LEU A 98 -15.82 -2.32 31.75
CA LEU A 98 -16.61 -1.32 32.44
C LEU A 98 -18.09 -1.72 32.47
N GLU A 99 -18.60 -2.23 31.34
CA GLU A 99 -19.97 -2.76 31.22
C GLU A 99 -20.19 -3.92 32.19
N HIS A 100 -19.29 -4.90 32.23
CA HIS A 100 -19.41 -6.03 33.15
C HIS A 100 -19.40 -5.64 34.64
N VAL A 101 -18.61 -4.63 35.01
CA VAL A 101 -18.61 -4.09 36.39
C VAL A 101 -19.95 -3.43 36.68
N LEU A 102 -20.49 -2.62 35.76
CA LEU A 102 -21.80 -1.98 35.94
C LEU A 102 -22.93 -3.01 36.05
N ASP A 103 -22.94 -4.03 35.18
CA ASP A 103 -23.94 -5.11 35.22
C ASP A 103 -23.88 -5.88 36.56
N THR A 104 -22.67 -6.17 37.06
CA THR A 104 -22.50 -6.85 38.35
C THR A 104 -23.00 -6.00 39.51
N TYR A 105 -22.84 -4.67 39.46
CA TYR A 105 -23.37 -3.80 40.52
C TYR A 105 -24.90 -3.75 40.51
N ASP A 106 -25.54 -3.75 39.33
CA ASP A 106 -27.01 -3.66 39.20
C ASP A 106 -27.71 -4.97 39.59
N GLU A 107 -27.10 -6.13 39.33
CA GLU A 107 -27.62 -7.44 39.77
C GLU A 107 -27.56 -7.66 41.29
N ASN A 108 -26.75 -6.88 42.02
CA ASN A 108 -26.59 -6.97 43.48
C ASN A 108 -27.42 -5.93 44.26
N LEU A 109 -28.32 -5.21 43.59
CA LEU A 109 -29.26 -4.27 44.20
C LEU A 109 -30.69 -4.84 44.22
#